data_AF-A0A4Q3SX74-F1
#
_entry.id   AF-A0A4Q3SX74-F1
#
_cell.length_a   1.000
_cell.length_b   1.000
_cell.length_c   1.000
_cell.angle_alpha   90.00
_cell.angle_beta   90.00
_cell.angle_gamma   90.00
#
_symmetry.space_group_name_H-M   'P 1'
#
loop_
_entity.id
_entity.type
_entity.pdbx_description
1 polymer ?
#
loop_
_entity_poly.entity_id
_entity_poly.type
_entity_poly.pdbx_seq_one_letter_code
_entity_poly.pdbx_strand_id
1 'polypeptide(L)'
;MVPSLRETFNANFSEESYHQFLEKLNAVHPGALQFRLAETPVFVPAAFKKQMIDACEHIVDVITDPKFKELTQRSIPTSENVPNENDHAHMIAFDFGVCINDDGKLEPQLIEMQGFPTLFGFQFLYPELLREYFEIPGNYTHYLGGLDRETYINALRDVIVGPHDPKHVILLEIKPHEQKTKIDFYCTEDYIGIKPVCITELIREGKQLFYMNNGEKTQIKRIYNRVIFDDLNA
;
A
#
# COMPACT_ATOMS: atom_id res chain seq x y z
N MET A 1 8.91 19.41 -7.49
CA MET A 1 9.76 19.10 -6.32
C MET A 1 10.39 20.37 -5.79
N VAL A 2 10.70 20.47 -4.50
CA VAL A 2 11.39 21.64 -3.91
C VAL A 2 12.89 21.62 -4.30
N PRO A 3 13.37 22.55 -5.15
CA PRO A 3 14.73 22.47 -5.71
C PRO A 3 15.84 22.58 -4.65
N SER A 4 15.72 23.52 -3.71
CA SER A 4 16.73 23.74 -2.67
C SER A 4 16.95 22.51 -1.77
N LEU A 5 15.88 21.77 -1.46
CA LEU A 5 15.96 20.52 -0.68
C LEU A 5 16.62 19.41 -1.50
N ARG A 6 16.33 19.34 -2.80
CA ARG A 6 16.99 18.38 -3.71
C ARG A 6 18.48 18.68 -3.82
N GLU A 7 18.86 19.94 -4.00
CA GLU A 7 20.27 20.36 -4.03
C GLU A 7 20.99 20.02 -2.73
N THR A 8 20.37 20.32 -1.58
CA THR A 8 20.92 19.99 -0.26
C THR A 8 21.09 18.49 -0.07
N PHE A 9 20.09 17.69 -0.43
CA PHE A 9 20.20 16.23 -0.35
C PHE A 9 21.33 15.71 -1.24
N ASN A 10 21.38 16.16 -2.50
CA ASN A 10 22.40 15.72 -3.46
C ASN A 10 23.83 16.09 -3.01
N ALA A 11 24.01 17.25 -2.39
CA ALA A 11 25.30 17.70 -1.88
C ALA A 11 25.81 16.84 -0.70
N ASN A 12 24.91 16.21 0.04
CA ASN A 12 25.22 15.35 1.19
C ASN A 12 25.08 13.84 0.86
N PHE A 13 24.68 13.51 -0.37
CA PHE A 13 24.54 12.12 -0.81
C PHE A 13 25.93 11.49 -1.01
N SER A 14 26.07 10.24 -0.58
CA SER A 14 27.21 9.40 -0.92
C SER A 14 26.75 7.99 -1.31
N GLU A 15 27.45 7.37 -2.26
CA GLU A 15 27.19 5.96 -2.63
C GLU A 15 27.38 5.02 -1.44
N GLU A 16 28.33 5.33 -0.54
CA GLU A 16 28.57 4.55 0.67
C GLU A 16 27.35 4.57 1.60
N SER A 17 26.80 5.75 1.90
CA SER A 17 25.59 5.87 2.74
C SER A 17 24.40 5.17 2.09
N TYR A 18 24.28 5.24 0.77
CA TYR A 18 23.22 4.55 0.03
C TYR A 18 23.36 3.04 0.07
N HIS A 19 24.57 2.50 -0.09
CA HIS A 19 24.80 1.06 0.04
C HIS A 19 24.53 0.57 1.47
N GLN A 20 24.97 1.30 2.49
CA GLN A 20 24.67 0.95 3.89
C GLN A 20 23.16 0.97 4.17
N PHE A 21 22.43 1.96 3.62
CA PHE A 21 20.98 2.02 3.68
C PHE A 21 20.32 0.80 3.01
N LEU A 22 20.76 0.42 1.80
CA LEU A 22 20.24 -0.74 1.09
C LEU A 22 20.53 -2.06 1.83
N GLU A 23 21.73 -2.20 2.39
CA GLU A 23 22.12 -3.36 3.22
C GLU A 23 21.21 -3.48 4.44
N LYS A 24 20.97 -2.36 5.15
CA LYS A 24 20.09 -2.33 6.31
C LYS A 24 18.65 -2.66 5.97
N LEU A 25 18.13 -2.09 4.88
CA LEU A 25 16.77 -2.36 4.41
C LEU A 25 16.60 -3.83 4.00
N ASN A 26 17.54 -4.38 3.25
CA ASN A 26 17.52 -5.78 2.85
C ASN A 26 17.71 -6.73 4.04
N ALA A 27 18.43 -6.32 5.10
CA ALA A 27 18.62 -7.15 6.29
C ALA A 27 17.34 -7.39 7.09
N VAL A 28 16.32 -6.53 6.97
CA VAL A 28 15.01 -6.74 7.63
C VAL A 28 14.34 -8.01 7.11
N HIS A 29 14.34 -8.17 5.78
CA HIS A 29 13.84 -9.38 5.10
C HIS A 29 14.78 -9.77 3.96
N PRO A 30 15.82 -10.58 4.23
CA PRO A 30 16.86 -10.90 3.25
C PRO A 30 16.31 -11.47 1.94
N GLY A 31 16.63 -10.80 0.82
CA GLY A 31 16.22 -11.23 -0.52
C GLY A 31 14.77 -10.91 -0.89
N ALA A 32 14.04 -10.19 -0.02
CA ALA A 32 12.66 -9.77 -0.29
C ALA A 32 12.59 -8.47 -1.12
N LEU A 33 13.63 -7.63 -1.08
CA LEU A 33 13.71 -6.42 -1.89
C LEU A 33 14.08 -6.78 -3.35
N GLN A 34 13.08 -6.88 -4.23
CA GLN A 34 13.25 -7.32 -5.63
C GLN A 34 12.98 -6.22 -6.66
N PHE A 35 13.04 -4.97 -6.24
CA PHE A 35 12.86 -3.79 -7.09
C PHE A 35 13.85 -2.70 -6.71
N ARG A 36 14.04 -1.73 -7.61
CA ARG A 36 14.97 -0.62 -7.39
C ARG A 36 14.30 0.47 -6.57
N LEU A 37 15.09 1.11 -5.72
CA LEU A 37 14.69 2.28 -4.98
C LEU A 37 15.34 3.50 -5.62
N ALA A 38 14.62 4.61 -5.62
CA ALA A 38 15.22 5.89 -5.97
C ALA A 38 16.22 6.27 -4.87
N GLU A 39 17.41 6.69 -5.28
CA GLU A 39 18.50 7.16 -4.41
C GLU A 39 18.07 8.42 -3.64
N THR A 40 17.08 9.14 -4.14
CA THR A 40 16.66 10.41 -3.59
C THR A 40 15.15 10.51 -3.43
N PRO A 41 14.64 10.88 -2.24
CA PRO A 41 13.20 11.08 -2.03
C PRO A 41 12.66 12.26 -2.84
N VAL A 42 11.35 12.27 -3.10
CA VAL A 42 10.68 13.40 -3.76
C VAL A 42 10.20 14.39 -2.69
N PHE A 43 10.78 15.57 -2.66
CA PHE A 43 10.31 16.66 -1.79
C PHE A 43 9.12 17.38 -2.44
N VAL A 44 7.91 17.01 -2.01
CA VAL A 44 6.65 17.53 -2.55
C VAL A 44 6.34 18.92 -1.96
N PRO A 45 6.15 19.97 -2.79
CA PRO A 45 5.72 21.28 -2.30
C PRO A 45 4.32 21.23 -1.67
N ALA A 46 4.08 22.01 -0.61
CA ALA A 46 2.81 22.01 0.13
C ALA A 46 1.59 22.30 -0.76
N ALA A 47 1.70 23.25 -1.69
CA ALA A 47 0.63 23.58 -2.64
C ALA A 47 0.27 22.40 -3.55
N PHE A 48 1.27 21.69 -4.06
CA PHE A 48 1.06 20.51 -4.92
C PHE A 48 0.50 19.33 -4.13
N LYS A 49 0.99 19.09 -2.91
CA LYS A 49 0.38 18.13 -1.97
C LYS A 49 -1.10 18.42 -1.77
N LYS A 50 -1.47 19.69 -1.54
CA LYS A 50 -2.87 20.08 -1.36
C LYS A 50 -3.70 19.77 -2.61
N GLN A 51 -3.21 20.08 -3.80
CA GLN A 51 -3.91 19.75 -5.06
C GLN A 51 -4.17 18.25 -5.20
N MET A 52 -3.18 17.39 -4.90
CA MET A 52 -3.37 15.93 -4.95
C MET A 52 -4.42 15.46 -3.94
N ILE A 53 -4.35 15.96 -2.70
CA ILE A 53 -5.34 15.60 -1.67
C ILE A 53 -6.73 16.08 -2.07
N ASP A 54 -6.89 17.34 -2.49
CA ASP A 54 -8.19 17.89 -2.91
C ASP A 54 -8.77 17.07 -4.08
N ALA A 55 -7.94 16.61 -5.02
CA ALA A 55 -8.37 15.74 -6.11
C ALA A 55 -8.84 14.36 -5.61
N CYS A 56 -8.08 13.74 -4.70
CA CYS A 56 -8.48 12.48 -4.06
C CYS A 56 -9.82 12.63 -3.32
N GLU A 57 -9.96 13.65 -2.46
CA GLU A 57 -11.19 13.89 -1.70
C GLU A 57 -12.39 14.10 -2.64
N HIS A 58 -12.22 14.88 -3.72
CA HIS A 58 -13.29 15.07 -4.69
C HIS A 58 -13.73 13.76 -5.37
N ILE A 59 -12.78 12.89 -5.71
CA ILE A 59 -13.11 11.59 -6.29
C ILE A 59 -13.76 10.68 -5.24
N VAL A 60 -13.25 10.69 -4.00
CA VAL A 60 -13.82 9.93 -2.88
C VAL A 60 -15.28 10.34 -2.63
N ASP A 61 -15.60 11.64 -2.65
CA ASP A 61 -16.96 12.14 -2.53
C ASP A 61 -17.88 11.57 -3.63
N VAL A 62 -17.38 11.45 -4.87
CA VAL A 62 -18.15 10.89 -5.99
C VAL A 62 -18.37 9.38 -5.83
N ILE A 63 -17.34 8.62 -5.49
CA ILE A 63 -17.43 7.14 -5.38
C ILE A 63 -18.20 6.69 -4.14
N THR A 64 -18.27 7.52 -3.11
CA THR A 64 -19.02 7.25 -1.87
C THR A 64 -20.45 7.78 -1.89
N ASP A 65 -20.85 8.50 -2.96
CA ASP A 65 -22.25 8.89 -3.15
C ASP A 65 -23.14 7.63 -3.18
N PRO A 66 -24.25 7.60 -2.42
CA PRO A 66 -25.14 6.43 -2.37
C PRO A 66 -25.69 5.98 -3.73
N LYS A 67 -25.73 6.87 -4.73
CA LYS A 67 -26.18 6.57 -6.10
C LYS A 67 -25.06 6.04 -6.99
N PHE A 68 -23.80 6.13 -6.58
CA PHE A 68 -22.66 5.76 -7.41
C PHE A 68 -22.77 4.31 -7.90
N LYS A 69 -23.09 3.37 -7.00
CA LYS A 69 -23.29 1.96 -7.36
C LYS A 69 -24.37 1.77 -8.42
N GLU A 70 -25.50 2.48 -8.32
CA GLU A 70 -26.58 2.42 -9.32
C GLU A 70 -26.09 2.94 -10.69
N LEU A 71 -25.34 4.04 -10.69
CA LEU A 71 -24.79 4.66 -11.90
C LEU A 71 -23.76 3.76 -12.60
N THR A 72 -22.99 2.97 -11.84
CA THR A 72 -21.88 2.16 -12.35
C THR A 72 -22.21 0.69 -12.52
N GLN A 73 -23.36 0.21 -12.01
CA GLN A 73 -23.71 -1.22 -11.99
C GLN A 73 -23.58 -1.90 -13.36
N ARG A 74 -23.98 -1.20 -14.42
CA ARG A 74 -23.93 -1.72 -15.81
C ARG A 74 -22.52 -1.88 -16.37
N SER A 75 -21.52 -1.28 -15.71
CA SER A 75 -20.11 -1.34 -16.12
C SER A 75 -19.42 -2.62 -15.65
N ILE A 76 -20.01 -3.37 -14.70
CA ILE A 76 -19.46 -4.63 -14.19
C ILE A 76 -19.97 -5.78 -15.05
N PRO A 77 -19.08 -6.58 -15.69
CA PRO A 77 -19.49 -7.77 -16.43
C PRO A 77 -20.27 -8.74 -15.55
N THR A 78 -21.34 -9.34 -16.08
CA THR A 78 -22.21 -10.24 -15.29
C THR A 78 -21.45 -11.41 -14.67
N SER A 79 -20.41 -11.91 -15.36
CA SER A 79 -19.54 -13.00 -14.90
C SER A 79 -18.63 -12.62 -13.73
N GLU A 80 -18.45 -11.33 -13.47
CA GLU A 80 -17.57 -10.80 -12.42
C GLU A 80 -18.33 -10.32 -11.18
N ASN A 81 -19.65 -10.57 -11.13
CA ASN A 81 -20.43 -10.30 -9.93
C ASN A 81 -19.99 -11.20 -8.78
N VAL A 82 -19.46 -10.59 -7.72
CA VAL A 82 -19.11 -11.27 -6.48
C VAL A 82 -20.26 -11.10 -5.47
N PRO A 83 -20.85 -12.18 -4.93
CA PRO A 83 -21.94 -12.07 -3.97
C PRO A 83 -21.44 -11.56 -2.62
N ASN A 84 -22.30 -10.80 -1.92
CA ASN A 84 -22.03 -10.24 -0.59
C ASN A 84 -20.81 -9.28 -0.57
N GLU A 85 -20.70 -8.42 -1.58
CA GLU A 85 -19.76 -7.30 -1.52
C GLU A 85 -20.06 -6.34 -0.35
N ASN A 86 -19.04 -5.61 0.10
CA ASN A 86 -19.21 -4.61 1.15
C ASN A 86 -19.87 -3.33 0.58
N ASP A 87 -20.43 -2.53 1.48
CA ASP A 87 -21.03 -1.24 1.12
C ASP A 87 -19.99 -0.21 0.67
N HIS A 88 -18.74 -0.32 1.16
CA HIS A 88 -17.64 0.59 0.84
C HIS A 88 -16.32 -0.15 0.63
N ALA A 89 -15.43 0.47 -0.14
CA ALA A 89 -14.04 0.04 -0.27
C ALA A 89 -13.27 0.41 1.01
N HIS A 90 -12.47 -0.52 1.53
CA HIS A 90 -11.61 -0.27 2.68
C HIS A 90 -10.34 0.50 2.32
N MET A 91 -9.91 0.39 1.06
CA MET A 91 -8.66 0.96 0.56
C MET A 91 -8.84 1.38 -0.89
N ILE A 92 -8.16 2.46 -1.25
CA ILE A 92 -8.01 2.93 -2.62
C ILE A 92 -6.63 3.59 -2.74
N ALA A 93 -5.95 3.36 -3.86
CA ALA A 93 -4.78 4.15 -4.25
C ALA A 93 -5.08 4.96 -5.50
N PHE A 94 -4.46 6.14 -5.58
CA PHE A 94 -4.55 7.06 -6.69
C PHE A 94 -3.17 7.32 -7.23
N ASP A 95 -2.97 7.00 -8.51
CA ASP A 95 -1.71 7.22 -9.19
C ASP A 95 -1.82 8.49 -10.03
N PHE A 96 -0.91 9.43 -9.77
CA PHE A 96 -0.88 10.71 -10.48
C PHE A 96 0.42 10.86 -11.27
N GLY A 97 0.28 11.29 -12.53
CA GLY A 97 1.35 11.91 -13.27
C GLY A 97 1.59 13.33 -12.75
N VAL A 98 2.86 13.69 -12.53
CA VAL A 98 3.26 15.06 -12.18
C VAL A 98 3.50 15.82 -13.49
N CYS A 99 2.54 16.66 -13.88
CA CYS A 99 2.57 17.38 -15.15
C CYS A 99 2.87 18.87 -14.95
N ILE A 100 3.18 19.55 -16.06
CA ILE A 100 3.32 21.01 -16.11
C ILE A 100 2.19 21.54 -17.00
N ASN A 101 1.40 22.45 -16.46
CA ASN A 101 0.28 23.06 -17.18
C ASN A 101 0.74 24.20 -18.09
N ASP A 102 -0.20 24.81 -18.83
CA ASP A 102 0.07 25.92 -19.76
C ASP A 102 0.67 27.16 -19.07
N ASP A 103 0.43 27.35 -17.77
CA ASP A 103 1.01 28.42 -16.95
C ASP A 103 2.42 28.08 -16.41
N GLY A 104 2.98 26.91 -16.76
CA GLY A 104 4.28 26.44 -16.26
C GLY A 104 4.25 25.95 -14.81
N LYS A 105 3.07 25.67 -14.24
CA LYS A 105 2.89 25.20 -12.86
C LYS A 105 2.70 23.69 -12.81
N LEU A 106 3.13 23.08 -11.70
CA LEU A 106 2.87 21.66 -11.46
C LEU A 106 1.36 21.41 -11.27
N GLU A 107 0.86 20.35 -11.90
CA GLU A 107 -0.50 19.85 -11.70
C GLU A 107 -0.53 18.31 -11.70
N PRO A 108 -1.35 17.70 -10.82
CA PRO A 108 -1.51 16.25 -10.82
C PRO A 108 -2.52 15.81 -11.89
N GLN A 109 -2.17 14.82 -12.69
CA GLN A 109 -3.05 14.20 -13.68
C GLN A 109 -3.29 12.74 -13.28
N LEU A 110 -4.56 12.38 -13.01
CA LEU A 110 -4.91 11.03 -12.58
C LEU A 110 -4.60 10.04 -13.71
N ILE A 111 -3.82 9.01 -13.41
CA ILE A 111 -3.46 7.92 -14.31
C ILE A 111 -4.38 6.73 -14.06
N GLU A 112 -4.44 6.28 -12.81
CA GLU A 112 -5.26 5.14 -12.42
C GLU A 112 -5.73 5.21 -10.97
N MET A 113 -6.76 4.41 -10.68
CA MET A 113 -7.24 4.14 -9.33
C MET A 113 -7.22 2.63 -9.10
N GLN A 114 -6.71 2.21 -7.94
CA GLN A 114 -6.60 0.79 -7.59
C GLN A 114 -7.40 0.46 -6.33
N GLY A 115 -8.25 -0.58 -6.40
CA GLY A 115 -9.05 -1.07 -5.27
C GLY A 115 -8.38 -2.17 -4.44
N PHE A 116 -7.20 -2.65 -4.87
CA PHE A 116 -6.40 -3.70 -4.19
C PHE A 116 -4.93 -3.27 -4.00
N PRO A 117 -4.66 -2.08 -3.43
CA PRO A 117 -3.30 -1.52 -3.37
C PRO A 117 -2.32 -2.32 -2.49
N THR A 118 -1.04 -2.26 -2.85
CA THR A 118 0.11 -2.75 -2.05
C THR A 118 0.87 -1.63 -1.38
N LEU A 119 1.88 -2.06 -0.62
CA LEU A 119 3.01 -1.28 -0.13
C LEU A 119 2.70 -0.55 1.17
N PHE A 120 1.54 -0.75 1.82
CA PHE A 120 1.27 -0.10 3.10
C PHE A 120 2.23 -0.51 4.21
N GLY A 121 2.70 -1.76 4.23
CA GLY A 121 3.72 -2.21 5.17
C GLY A 121 5.10 -1.67 4.80
N PHE A 122 5.44 -1.65 3.51
CA PHE A 122 6.74 -1.15 3.04
C PHE A 122 6.87 0.38 3.09
N GLN A 123 5.79 1.11 2.83
CA GLN A 123 5.66 2.57 2.93
C GLN A 123 5.94 3.07 4.35
N PHE A 124 5.82 2.18 5.31
CA PHE A 124 6.22 2.42 6.67
C PHE A 124 7.74 2.19 6.86
N LEU A 125 8.25 1.01 6.50
CA LEU A 125 9.65 0.62 6.74
C LEU A 125 10.66 1.52 5.99
N TYR A 126 10.41 1.78 4.71
CA TYR A 126 11.36 2.47 3.82
C TYR A 126 11.71 3.89 4.32
N PRO A 127 10.75 4.78 4.61
CA PRO A 127 11.06 6.13 5.04
C PRO A 127 11.64 6.23 6.46
N GLU A 128 11.35 5.27 7.35
CA GLU A 128 11.99 5.22 8.68
C GLU A 128 13.49 4.99 8.53
N LEU A 129 13.87 3.94 7.79
CA LEU A 129 15.28 3.64 7.54
C LEU A 129 15.95 4.74 6.73
N LEU A 130 15.27 5.35 5.75
CA LEU A 130 15.83 6.44 4.96
C LEU A 130 16.34 7.59 5.86
N ARG A 131 15.62 7.92 6.94
CA ARG A 131 15.99 9.00 7.87
C ARG A 131 17.17 8.66 8.78
N GLU A 132 17.51 7.38 8.94
CA GLU A 132 18.70 6.96 9.69
C GLU A 132 20.00 7.25 8.91
N TYR A 133 19.92 7.26 7.57
CA TYR A 133 21.08 7.40 6.68
C TYR A 133 21.16 8.75 5.98
N PHE A 134 20.04 9.45 5.82
CA PHE A 134 19.97 10.71 5.09
C PHE A 134 19.26 11.79 5.89
N GLU A 135 19.79 13.01 5.81
CA GLU A 135 19.18 14.16 6.46
C GLU A 135 17.90 14.59 5.72
N ILE A 136 16.76 14.36 6.35
CA ILE A 136 15.45 14.83 5.88
C ILE A 136 14.95 15.90 6.84
N PRO A 137 14.54 17.09 6.34
CA PRO A 137 14.05 18.16 7.21
C PRO A 137 12.92 17.69 8.14
N GLY A 138 12.99 18.06 9.41
CA GLY A 138 12.04 17.62 10.45
C GLY A 138 10.59 18.07 10.23
N ASN A 139 10.37 19.10 9.40
CA ASN A 139 9.04 19.57 8.99
C ASN A 139 8.46 18.82 7.78
N TYR A 140 9.18 17.82 7.23
CA TYR A 140 8.67 16.92 6.21
C TYR A 140 8.28 15.58 6.84
N THR A 141 7.23 14.97 6.31
CA THR A 141 6.76 13.65 6.72
C THR A 141 6.21 12.91 5.51
N HIS A 142 6.37 11.58 5.49
CA HIS A 142 5.71 10.68 4.55
C HIS A 142 4.29 10.33 4.98
N TYR A 143 3.91 10.63 6.23
CA TYR A 143 2.56 10.45 6.71
C TYR A 143 1.62 11.55 6.20
N LEU A 144 0.45 11.14 5.73
CA LEU A 144 -0.65 12.01 5.31
C LEU A 144 -1.78 11.98 6.34
N GLY A 145 -2.75 12.88 6.23
CA GLY A 145 -3.93 12.88 7.11
C GLY A 145 -3.67 13.20 8.58
N GLY A 146 -2.51 13.78 8.91
CA GLY A 146 -2.12 14.04 10.31
C GLY A 146 -1.69 12.79 11.07
N LEU A 147 -1.49 11.68 10.36
CA LEU A 147 -0.94 10.46 10.94
C LEU A 147 0.54 10.65 11.31
N ASP A 148 0.96 9.79 12.23
CA ASP A 148 2.32 9.54 12.63
C ASP A 148 2.59 8.03 12.62
N ARG A 149 3.74 7.63 13.15
CA ARG A 149 4.16 6.23 13.19
C ARG A 149 3.12 5.31 13.84
N GLU A 150 2.65 5.69 15.02
CA GLU A 150 1.79 4.84 15.85
C GLU A 150 0.37 4.82 15.28
N THR A 151 -0.17 6.00 14.96
CA THR A 151 -1.52 6.15 14.43
C THR A 151 -1.67 5.54 13.04
N TYR A 152 -0.62 5.53 12.21
CA TYR A 152 -0.63 4.83 10.93
C TYR A 152 -0.75 3.31 11.09
N ILE A 153 0.06 2.71 11.97
CA ILE A 153 0.01 1.26 12.22
C ILE A 153 -1.33 0.87 12.83
N ASN A 154 -1.85 1.69 13.75
CA ASN A 154 -3.17 1.48 14.34
C ASN A 154 -4.27 1.54 13.27
N ALA A 155 -4.24 2.54 12.38
CA ALA A 155 -5.19 2.63 11.27
C ALA A 155 -5.12 1.40 10.34
N LEU A 156 -3.90 0.94 10.02
CA LEU A 156 -3.70 -0.26 9.21
C LEU A 156 -4.24 -1.52 9.90
N ARG A 157 -4.01 -1.66 11.22
CA ARG A 157 -4.53 -2.75 12.03
C ARG A 157 -6.06 -2.72 12.08
N ASP A 158 -6.64 -1.55 12.32
CA ASP A 158 -8.08 -1.38 12.44
C ASP A 158 -8.79 -1.73 11.12
N VAL A 159 -8.24 -1.29 9.99
CA VAL A 159 -8.85 -1.55 8.67
C VAL A 159 -8.63 -2.98 8.18
N ILE A 160 -7.47 -3.58 8.42
CA ILE A 160 -7.13 -4.92 7.93
C ILE A 160 -7.58 -6.02 8.90
N VAL A 161 -7.20 -5.91 10.17
CA VAL A 161 -7.44 -6.94 11.19
C VAL A 161 -8.82 -6.73 11.83
N GLY A 162 -9.17 -5.47 12.10
CA GLY A 162 -10.42 -5.11 12.76
C GLY A 162 -10.58 -5.80 14.13
N PRO A 163 -11.75 -6.36 14.47
CA PRO A 163 -12.01 -6.93 15.79
C PRO A 163 -11.46 -8.36 15.97
N HIS A 164 -10.71 -8.89 15.00
CA HIS A 164 -10.26 -10.28 15.02
C HIS A 164 -8.88 -10.44 15.64
N ASP A 165 -8.59 -11.65 16.12
CA ASP A 165 -7.22 -12.07 16.40
C ASP A 165 -6.47 -12.20 15.06
N PRO A 166 -5.27 -11.61 14.89
CA PRO A 166 -4.50 -11.66 13.66
C PRO A 166 -4.33 -13.06 13.07
N LYS A 167 -4.26 -14.12 13.89
CA LYS A 167 -4.14 -15.50 13.38
C LYS A 167 -5.33 -15.94 12.52
N HIS A 168 -6.49 -15.30 12.69
CA HIS A 168 -7.70 -15.54 11.92
C HIS A 168 -7.86 -14.58 10.73
N VAL A 169 -6.86 -13.74 10.46
CA VAL A 169 -6.83 -12.81 9.33
C VAL A 169 -5.63 -13.14 8.45
N ILE A 170 -5.84 -13.20 7.14
CA ILE A 170 -4.77 -13.52 6.19
C ILE A 170 -4.64 -12.43 5.13
N LEU A 171 -3.44 -12.26 4.61
CA LEU A 171 -3.19 -11.57 3.34
C LEU A 171 -3.23 -12.66 2.25
N LEU A 172 -4.27 -12.63 1.42
CA LEU A 172 -4.48 -13.63 0.38
C LEU A 172 -3.86 -13.16 -0.94
N GLU A 173 -3.02 -13.99 -1.55
CA GLU A 173 -2.32 -13.69 -2.80
C GLU A 173 -2.09 -14.97 -3.63
N ILE A 174 -1.76 -14.84 -4.92
CA ILE A 174 -1.21 -15.91 -5.76
C ILE A 174 0.30 -15.94 -5.55
N LYS A 175 0.80 -17.05 -4.98
CA LYS A 175 2.23 -17.28 -4.73
C LYS A 175 2.92 -16.08 -4.03
N PRO A 176 2.46 -15.67 -2.83
CA PRO A 176 2.92 -14.45 -2.18
C PRO A 176 4.45 -14.33 -2.07
N HIS A 177 5.14 -15.45 -1.83
CA HIS A 177 6.60 -15.49 -1.64
C HIS A 177 7.41 -15.35 -2.94
N GLU A 178 6.77 -15.47 -4.10
CA GLU A 178 7.35 -15.25 -5.43
C GLU A 178 7.13 -13.82 -5.94
N GLN A 179 6.24 -13.04 -5.30
CA GLN A 179 5.92 -11.68 -5.71
C GLN A 179 7.12 -10.73 -5.53
N LYS A 180 7.33 -9.82 -6.49
CA LYS A 180 8.39 -8.80 -6.39
C LYS A 180 8.19 -7.85 -5.20
N THR A 181 6.94 -7.67 -4.80
CA THR A 181 6.51 -6.81 -3.70
C THR A 181 6.45 -7.54 -2.36
N LYS A 182 6.88 -8.81 -2.25
CA LYS A 182 6.75 -9.63 -1.03
C LYS A 182 7.31 -9.02 0.25
N ILE A 183 8.28 -8.11 0.16
CA ILE A 183 8.76 -7.34 1.30
C ILE A 183 7.63 -6.59 2.03
N ASP A 184 6.63 -6.10 1.29
CA ASP A 184 5.43 -5.47 1.85
C ASP A 184 4.60 -6.46 2.67
N PHE A 185 4.47 -7.70 2.19
CA PHE A 185 3.72 -8.74 2.89
C PHE A 185 4.39 -9.12 4.20
N TYR A 186 5.72 -9.23 4.19
CA TYR A 186 6.49 -9.52 5.40
C TYR A 186 6.47 -8.34 6.39
N CYS A 187 6.56 -7.10 5.90
CA CYS A 187 6.35 -5.92 6.74
C CYS A 187 4.94 -5.92 7.35
N THR A 188 3.93 -6.29 6.57
CA THR A 188 2.54 -6.39 7.06
C THR A 188 2.42 -7.45 8.16
N GLU A 189 3.08 -8.60 8.00
CA GLU A 189 3.16 -9.62 9.05
C GLU A 189 3.85 -9.08 10.31
N ASP A 190 4.99 -8.41 10.19
CA ASP A 190 5.71 -7.84 11.33
C ASP A 190 4.89 -6.82 12.11
N TYR A 191 4.18 -5.92 11.41
CA TYR A 191 3.49 -4.80 12.06
C TYR A 191 2.11 -5.15 12.59
N ILE A 192 1.35 -6.01 11.91
CA ILE A 192 -0.05 -6.31 12.29
C ILE A 192 -0.35 -7.79 12.49
N GLY A 193 0.63 -8.68 12.28
CA GLY A 193 0.58 -10.08 12.70
C GLY A 193 -0.21 -11.02 11.79
N ILE A 194 -0.54 -10.59 10.56
CA ILE A 194 -1.29 -11.42 9.60
C ILE A 194 -0.35 -12.15 8.65
N LYS A 195 -0.70 -13.37 8.25
CA LYS A 195 0.15 -14.18 7.38
C LYS A 195 -0.18 -14.00 5.90
N PRO A 196 0.82 -13.87 5.01
CA PRO A 196 0.59 -14.09 3.59
C PRO A 196 0.27 -15.57 3.34
N VAL A 197 -0.81 -15.84 2.61
CA VAL A 197 -1.30 -17.19 2.31
C VAL A 197 -1.60 -17.30 0.82
N CYS A 198 -1.12 -18.37 0.18
CA CYS A 198 -1.44 -18.61 -1.22
C CYS A 198 -2.90 -19.08 -1.37
N ILE A 199 -3.60 -18.64 -2.41
CA ILE A 199 -4.96 -19.14 -2.71
C ILE A 199 -5.03 -20.67 -2.83
N THR A 200 -3.97 -21.31 -3.31
CA THR A 200 -3.88 -22.78 -3.44
C THR A 200 -3.71 -23.51 -2.11
N GLU A 201 -3.41 -22.80 -1.03
CA GLU A 201 -3.22 -23.34 0.32
C GLU A 201 -4.48 -23.23 1.19
N LEU A 202 -5.53 -22.59 0.66
CA LEU A 202 -6.81 -22.49 1.34
C LEU A 202 -7.50 -23.86 1.43
N ILE A 203 -7.96 -24.19 2.63
CA ILE A 203 -8.74 -25.38 2.92
C ILE A 203 -10.19 -24.95 3.09
N ARG A 204 -11.07 -25.41 2.20
CA ARG A 204 -12.51 -25.13 2.28
C ARG A 204 -13.27 -26.27 2.94
N GLU A 205 -14.00 -25.97 4.01
CA GLU A 205 -14.92 -26.90 4.67
C GLU A 205 -16.32 -26.26 4.71
N GLY A 206 -17.18 -26.68 3.77
CA GLY A 206 -18.50 -26.08 3.59
C GLY A 206 -18.42 -24.59 3.21
N LYS A 207 -18.89 -23.74 4.13
CA LYS A 207 -18.87 -22.26 4.01
C LYS A 207 -17.71 -21.61 4.77
N GLN A 208 -16.85 -22.40 5.41
CA GLN A 208 -15.71 -21.91 6.17
C GLN A 208 -14.41 -22.12 5.39
N LEU A 209 -13.47 -21.20 5.58
CA LEU A 209 -12.12 -21.28 5.02
C LEU A 209 -11.12 -21.45 6.17
N PHE A 210 -10.08 -22.21 5.92
CA PHE A 210 -8.99 -22.49 6.85
C PHE A 210 -7.65 -22.42 6.11
N TYR A 211 -6.57 -22.31 6.87
CA TYR A 211 -5.20 -22.47 6.40
C TYR A 211 -4.36 -23.18 7.47
N MET A 212 -3.19 -23.67 7.09
CA MET A 212 -2.25 -24.27 8.05
C MET A 212 -1.35 -23.17 8.63
N ASN A 213 -1.57 -22.82 9.89
CA ASN A 213 -0.72 -21.89 10.61
C ASN A 213 0.26 -22.67 11.49
N ASN A 214 1.53 -22.74 11.11
CA ASN A 214 2.56 -23.46 11.88
C ASN A 214 2.15 -24.92 12.19
N GLY A 215 1.47 -25.59 11.24
CA GLY A 215 0.97 -26.96 11.40
C GLY A 215 -0.40 -27.08 12.10
N GLU A 216 -1.00 -25.99 12.56
CA GLU A 216 -2.35 -25.95 13.13
C GLU A 216 -3.38 -25.47 12.11
N LYS A 217 -4.45 -26.25 11.89
CA LYS A 217 -5.56 -25.84 11.02
C LYS A 217 -6.33 -24.69 11.67
N THR A 218 -6.18 -23.48 11.13
CA THR A 218 -6.73 -22.24 11.69
C THR A 218 -7.83 -21.69 10.80
N GLN A 219 -8.98 -21.34 11.40
CA GLN A 219 -10.10 -20.74 10.66
C GLN A 219 -9.75 -19.33 10.19
N ILE A 220 -10.11 -19.00 8.95
CA ILE A 220 -10.03 -17.64 8.41
C ILE A 220 -11.37 -16.94 8.67
N LYS A 221 -11.31 -15.78 9.31
CA LYS A 221 -12.46 -14.92 9.64
C LYS A 221 -12.48 -13.63 8.83
N ARG A 222 -11.33 -13.18 8.33
CA ARG A 222 -11.19 -11.99 7.49
C ARG A 222 -10.04 -12.18 6.50
N ILE A 223 -10.19 -11.61 5.31
CA ILE A 223 -9.21 -11.71 4.24
C ILE A 223 -8.86 -10.29 3.79
N TYR A 224 -7.57 -9.95 3.87
CA TYR A 224 -7.00 -8.86 3.10
C TYR A 224 -6.66 -9.40 1.71
N ASN A 225 -7.57 -9.19 0.76
CA ASN A 225 -7.47 -9.79 -0.57
C ASN A 225 -6.56 -8.97 -1.48
N ARG A 226 -5.50 -9.60 -1.99
CA ARG A 226 -4.55 -9.01 -2.95
C ARG A 226 -4.55 -9.70 -4.31
N VAL A 227 -5.35 -10.74 -4.47
CA VAL A 227 -5.54 -11.44 -5.73
C VAL A 227 -6.30 -10.55 -6.73
N ILE A 228 -5.74 -10.44 -7.93
CA ILE A 228 -6.38 -9.79 -9.08
C ILE A 228 -7.16 -10.85 -9.86
N PHE A 229 -8.41 -10.56 -10.23
CA PHE A 229 -9.27 -11.54 -10.90
C PHE A 229 -8.72 -12.00 -12.27
N ASP A 230 -8.09 -11.09 -13.02
CA ASP A 230 -7.46 -11.41 -14.30
C ASP A 230 -6.37 -12.48 -14.14
N ASP A 231 -5.64 -12.48 -13.03
CA ASP A 231 -4.59 -13.47 -12.74
C ASP A 231 -5.15 -14.86 -12.43
N LEU A 232 -6.44 -14.99 -12.09
CA LEU A 232 -7.09 -16.29 -11.87
C LEU A 232 -7.39 -17.03 -13.17
N ASN A 233 -7.47 -16.31 -14.29
CA ASN A 233 -7.82 -16.86 -15.60
C ASN A 233 -6.62 -16.93 -16.57
N ALA A 234 -5.44 -16.52 -16.12
CA ALA A 234 -4.21 -16.43 -16.92
C ALA A 234 -3.45 -17.76 -17.08
#